data_AF-A0A7X8QL46-F1
#
_entry.id   AF-A0A7X8QL46-F1
#
_cell.length_a   1.000
_cell.length_b   1.000
_cell.length_c   1.000
_cell.angle_alpha   90.00
_cell.angle_beta   90.00
_cell.angle_gamma   90.00
#
_symmetry.space_group_name_H-M   'P 1'
#
loop_
_entity.id
_entity.type
_entity.pdbx_description
1 polymer ?
#
loop_
_entity_poly.entity_id
_entity_poly.type
_entity_poly.pdbx_seq_one_letter_code
_entity_poly.pdbx_strand_id
1 'polypeptide(L)'
;MKDNSNLNNQNKSSKERTRKIALAGILSAFIIIVLFLESITPTGRLGFYVLAAFILSVVLLEAGVKWAWAAYVVTCAAGLLLIPEKLNVLPYVLFFGIYTMLKFHIESLRKTWVEIVLKFAAFNLFLWP
;
A
#
# COMPACT_ATOMS: atom_id res chain seq x y z
N MET A 1 16.38 -33.83 22.65
CA MET A 1 15.77 -33.94 21.29
C MET A 1 14.70 -32.87 20.99
N LYS A 2 13.81 -32.51 21.94
CA LYS A 2 12.80 -31.44 21.77
C LYS A 2 13.36 -30.00 21.68
N ASP A 3 14.58 -29.76 22.15
CA ASP A 3 15.18 -28.42 22.15
C ASP A 3 15.60 -27.96 20.73
N ASN A 4 16.27 -28.84 19.97
CA ASN A 4 16.69 -28.58 18.59
C ASN A 4 15.52 -28.36 17.61
N SER A 5 14.37 -29.00 17.83
CA SER A 5 13.18 -28.77 17.00
C SER A 5 12.56 -27.38 17.20
N ASN A 6 12.64 -26.84 18.41
CA ASN A 6 12.14 -25.50 18.71
C ASN A 6 13.07 -24.43 18.13
N LEU A 7 14.39 -24.61 18.25
CA LEU A 7 15.37 -23.71 17.66
C LEU A 7 15.28 -23.66 16.13
N ASN A 8 15.05 -24.79 15.47
CA ASN A 8 14.90 -24.84 14.01
C ASN A 8 13.59 -24.18 13.54
N ASN A 9 12.48 -24.38 14.27
CA ASN A 9 11.22 -23.68 13.97
C ASN A 9 11.30 -22.16 14.20
N GLN A 10 12.01 -21.73 15.25
CA GLN A 10 12.22 -20.30 15.52
C GLN A 10 13.08 -19.64 14.43
N ASN A 11 14.16 -20.30 13.99
CA ASN A 11 15.01 -19.80 12.90
C ASN A 11 14.28 -19.75 11.54
N LYS A 12 13.43 -20.75 11.26
CA LYS A 12 12.59 -20.73 10.05
C LYS A 12 11.60 -19.57 10.08
N SER A 13 10.95 -19.34 11.22
CA SER A 13 10.00 -18.24 11.43
C SER A 13 10.64 -16.85 11.32
N SER A 14 11.85 -16.68 11.85
CA SER A 14 12.59 -15.40 11.75
C SER A 14 13.05 -15.12 10.32
N LYS A 15 13.55 -16.12 9.59
CA LYS A 15 13.99 -15.97 8.20
C LYS A 15 12.84 -15.53 7.28
N GLU A 16 11.66 -16.13 7.45
CA GLU A 16 10.45 -15.74 6.72
C GLU A 16 10.02 -14.30 7.04
N ARG A 17 10.10 -13.87 8.31
CA ARG A 17 9.82 -12.48 8.69
C ARG A 17 10.80 -11.51 8.02
N THR A 18 12.10 -11.77 8.10
CA THR A 18 13.12 -10.91 7.48
C THR A 18 12.92 -10.80 5.97
N ARG A 19 12.59 -11.91 5.30
CA ARG A 19 12.29 -11.93 3.86
C ARG A 19 11.09 -11.03 3.51
N LYS A 20 10.01 -11.11 4.29
CA LYS A 20 8.81 -10.26 4.10
C LYS A 20 9.10 -8.78 4.29
N ILE A 21 9.93 -8.43 5.27
CA ILE A 21 10.34 -7.05 5.54
C ILE A 21 11.15 -6.49 4.37
N ALA A 22 12.15 -7.25 3.90
CA ALA A 22 12.99 -6.84 2.80
C ALA A 22 12.17 -6.64 1.52
N LEU A 23 11.25 -7.58 1.20
CA LEU A 23 10.35 -7.45 0.06
C LEU A 23 9.45 -6.22 0.18
N ALA A 24 8.82 -5.99 1.33
CA ALA A 24 7.98 -4.82 1.55
C ALA A 24 8.77 -3.50 1.37
N GLY A 25 10.01 -3.45 1.86
CA GLY A 25 10.89 -2.30 1.69
C GLY A 25 11.25 -2.03 0.22
N ILE A 26 11.66 -3.06 -0.53
CA ILE A 26 12.03 -2.93 -1.95
C ILE A 26 10.83 -2.49 -2.79
N LEU A 27 9.66 -3.10 -2.60
CA LEU A 27 8.45 -2.72 -3.32
C LEU A 27 7.98 -1.30 -2.92
N SER A 28 8.12 -0.92 -1.64
CA SER A 28 7.82 0.45 -1.19
C SER A 28 8.71 1.49 -1.87
N ALA A 29 10.01 1.20 -2.02
CA ALA A 29 10.90 2.08 -2.78
C ALA A 29 10.48 2.17 -4.25
N PHE A 30 10.07 1.04 -4.84
CA PHE A 30 9.58 1.00 -6.22
C PHE A 30 8.32 1.84 -6.42
N ILE A 31 7.36 1.81 -5.47
CA ILE A 31 6.19 2.68 -5.47
C ILE A 31 6.58 4.16 -5.53
N ILE A 32 7.56 4.58 -4.72
CA ILE A 32 8.03 5.97 -4.70
C ILE A 32 8.64 6.38 -6.03
N ILE A 33 9.41 5.49 -6.68
CA ILE A 33 9.95 5.75 -8.02
C ILE A 33 8.80 6.00 -9.01
N VAL A 34 7.74 5.20 -8.97
CA VAL A 34 6.57 5.36 -9.85
C VAL A 34 5.83 6.67 -9.58
N LEU A 35 5.66 7.05 -8.31
CA LEU A 35 5.04 8.33 -7.94
C LEU A 35 5.92 9.53 -8.32
N PHE A 36 7.23 9.38 -8.27
CA PHE A 36 8.16 10.40 -8.72
C PHE A 36 8.08 10.58 -10.24
N LEU A 37 7.98 9.49 -11.01
CA LEU A 37 7.76 9.54 -12.46
C LEU A 37 6.44 10.24 -12.81
N GLU A 38 5.38 9.97 -12.05
CA GLU A 38 4.09 10.65 -12.19
C GLU A 38 4.24 12.17 -12.02
N SER A 39 4.99 12.63 -11.02
CA SER A 39 5.22 14.06 -10.79
C SER A 39 5.92 14.76 -11.96
N ILE A 40 6.75 14.05 -12.73
CA ILE A 40 7.48 14.60 -13.88
C ILE A 40 6.60 14.58 -15.15
N THR A 41 5.63 13.66 -15.23
CA THR A 41 4.79 13.51 -16.42
C THR A 41 3.50 14.34 -16.34
N PRO A 42 3.26 15.25 -17.30
CA PRO A 42 2.01 16.02 -17.35
C PRO A 42 0.82 15.19 -17.86
N THR A 43 1.07 14.10 -18.60
CA THR A 43 0.06 13.22 -19.21
C THR A 43 0.13 11.81 -18.64
N GLY A 44 -1.02 11.22 -18.32
CA GLY A 44 -1.09 9.82 -17.87
C GLY A 44 -0.94 9.57 -16.36
N ARG A 45 -1.04 10.61 -15.53
CA ARG A 45 -0.89 10.53 -14.06
C ARG A 45 -1.72 9.42 -13.40
N LEU A 46 -2.96 9.23 -13.86
CA LEU A 46 -3.85 8.16 -13.39
C LEU A 46 -3.26 6.76 -13.56
N GLY A 47 -2.59 6.49 -14.69
CA GLY A 47 -1.99 5.17 -14.94
C GLY A 47 -0.86 4.86 -13.95
N PHE A 48 -0.04 5.85 -13.63
CA PHE A 48 1.03 5.70 -12.63
C PHE A 48 0.48 5.46 -11.23
N TYR A 49 -0.61 6.14 -10.83
CA TYR A 49 -1.26 5.86 -9.54
C TYR A 49 -1.83 4.44 -9.49
N VAL A 50 -2.49 3.97 -10.55
CA VAL A 50 -2.98 2.60 -10.64
C VAL A 50 -1.82 1.60 -10.50
N LEU A 51 -0.70 1.86 -11.16
CA LEU A 51 0.48 0.99 -11.11
C LEU A 51 1.11 0.96 -9.71
N ALA A 52 1.22 2.13 -9.06
CA ALA A 52 1.67 2.24 -7.67
C ALA A 52 0.73 1.50 -6.70
N ALA A 53 -0.58 1.59 -6.91
CA ALA A 53 -1.60 0.85 -6.14
C ALA A 53 -1.48 -0.67 -6.35
N PHE A 54 -1.24 -1.07 -7.60
CA PHE A 54 -1.05 -2.47 -7.95
C PHE A 54 0.16 -3.07 -7.23
N ILE A 55 1.30 -2.36 -7.21
CA ILE A 55 2.49 -2.79 -6.47
C ILE A 55 2.19 -2.89 -4.97
N LEU A 56 1.45 -1.92 -4.41
CA LEU A 56 1.04 -1.97 -3.01
C LEU A 56 0.13 -3.18 -2.71
N SER A 57 -0.74 -3.56 -3.64
CA SER A 57 -1.54 -4.77 -3.54
C SER A 57 -0.68 -6.04 -3.56
N VAL A 58 0.43 -6.07 -4.31
CA VAL A 58 1.38 -7.19 -4.29
C VAL A 58 2.08 -7.29 -2.93
N VAL A 59 2.52 -6.16 -2.35
CA VAL A 59 3.08 -6.13 -0.98
C VAL A 59 2.11 -6.72 0.02
N LEU A 60 0.83 -6.38 -0.12
CA LEU A 60 -0.23 -6.85 0.76
C LEU A 60 -0.48 -8.36 0.69
N LEU A 61 -0.38 -8.94 -0.50
CA LEU A 61 -0.52 -10.39 -0.70
C LEU A 61 0.72 -11.17 -0.23
N GLU A 62 1.93 -10.66 -0.49
CA GLU A 62 3.19 -11.36 -0.20
C GLU A 62 3.67 -11.19 1.26
N ALA A 63 3.67 -9.95 1.76
CA ALA A 63 4.14 -9.63 3.10
C ALA A 63 3.01 -9.72 4.14
N GLY A 64 1.77 -9.44 3.73
CA GLY A 64 0.58 -9.43 4.60
C GLY A 64 0.21 -8.03 5.11
N VAL A 65 -0.96 -7.95 5.76
CA VAL A 65 -1.60 -6.69 6.20
C VAL A 65 -0.71 -5.78 7.02
N LYS A 66 -0.04 -6.34 8.03
CA LYS A 66 0.76 -5.56 8.98
C LYS A 66 1.88 -4.80 8.25
N TRP A 67 2.53 -5.46 7.29
CA TRP A 67 3.62 -4.89 6.51
C TRP A 67 3.13 -3.96 5.41
N ALA A 68 1.97 -4.25 4.81
CA ALA A 68 1.36 -3.36 3.84
C ALA A 68 0.93 -2.03 4.46
N TRP A 69 0.36 -2.04 5.67
CA TRP A 69 0.05 -0.81 6.41
C TRP A 69 1.31 0.01 6.69
N ALA A 70 2.40 -0.64 7.09
CA ALA A 70 3.68 0.03 7.25
C ALA A 70 4.20 0.62 5.93
N ALA A 71 4.18 -0.15 4.84
CA ALA A 71 4.58 0.31 3.52
C ALA A 71 3.73 1.49 3.04
N TYR A 72 2.41 1.47 3.30
CA TYR A 72 1.50 2.56 2.96
C TYR A 72 1.80 3.84 3.74
N VAL A 73 2.04 3.75 5.05
CA VAL A 73 2.43 4.92 5.86
C VAL A 73 3.75 5.49 5.36
N VAL A 74 4.72 4.63 5.06
CA VAL A 74 6.02 5.04 4.52
C VAL A 74 5.86 5.70 3.15
N THR A 75 5.04 5.16 2.25
CA THR A 75 4.82 5.76 0.93
C THR A 75 4.04 7.07 1.00
N CYS A 76 3.10 7.20 1.93
CA CYS A 76 2.41 8.47 2.19
C CYS A 76 3.37 9.54 2.72
N ALA A 77 4.18 9.19 3.74
CA ALA A 77 5.14 10.12 4.33
C ALA A 77 6.22 10.53 3.32
N ALA A 78 6.77 9.57 2.57
CA ALA A 78 7.74 9.83 1.52
C ALA A 78 7.13 10.61 0.35
N GLY A 79 5.90 10.32 -0.05
CA GLY A 79 5.17 11.09 -1.07
C GLY A 79 5.00 12.56 -0.66
N LEU A 80 4.61 12.82 0.59
CA LEU A 80 4.47 14.19 1.13
C LEU A 80 5.79 14.95 1.25
N LEU A 81 6.91 14.24 1.47
CA LEU A 81 8.25 14.83 1.58
C LEU A 81 8.89 15.08 0.21
N LEU A 82 8.77 14.13 -0.73
CA LEU A 82 9.42 14.20 -2.04
C LEU A 82 8.64 15.04 -3.07
N ILE A 83 7.31 15.05 -3.01
CA ILE A 83 6.49 15.68 -4.04
C ILE A 83 6.07 17.09 -3.57
N PRO A 84 6.59 18.16 -4.20
CA PRO A 84 6.31 19.53 -3.79
C PRO A 84 4.85 19.93 -4.06
N GLU A 85 4.25 19.39 -5.13
CA GLU A 85 2.84 19.59 -5.49
C GLU A 85 1.93 18.66 -4.68
N LYS A 86 1.51 19.10 -3.49
CA LYS A 86 0.69 18.31 -2.54
C LYS A 86 -0.61 17.76 -3.15
N LEU A 87 -1.11 18.38 -4.23
CA LEU A 87 -2.31 17.93 -4.95
C LEU A 87 -2.10 16.62 -5.72
N ASN A 88 -0.89 16.31 -6.19
CA ASN A 88 -0.62 15.08 -6.95
C ASN A 88 -0.53 13.84 -6.03
N VAL A 89 -0.20 14.02 -4.75
CA VAL A 89 -0.13 12.89 -3.82
C VAL A 89 -1.53 12.44 -3.37
N LEU A 90 -2.50 13.36 -3.42
CA LEU A 90 -3.85 13.14 -2.92
C LEU A 90 -4.58 11.97 -3.60
N PRO A 91 -4.64 11.85 -4.94
CA PRO A 91 -5.31 10.73 -5.60
C PRO A 91 -4.70 9.38 -5.24
N TYR A 92 -3.37 9.34 -5.06
CA TYR A 92 -2.68 8.13 -4.65
C TYR A 92 -3.05 7.72 -3.23
N VAL A 93 -2.94 8.63 -2.27
CA VAL A 93 -3.19 8.34 -0.84
C VAL A 93 -4.68 8.09 -0.59
N LEU A 94 -5.52 9.03 -1.01
CA LEU A 94 -6.93 9.07 -0.63
C LEU A 94 -7.80 8.10 -1.43
N PHE A 95 -7.46 7.84 -2.70
CA PHE A 95 -8.22 6.93 -3.55
C PHE A 95 -7.56 5.57 -3.66
N PHE A 96 -6.37 5.49 -4.25
CA PHE A 96 -5.75 4.22 -4.59
C PHE A 96 -5.20 3.44 -3.39
N GLY A 97 -4.56 4.15 -2.46
CA GLY A 97 -4.00 3.60 -1.23
C GLY A 97 -5.09 3.04 -0.31
N ILE A 98 -6.07 3.89 0.01
CA ILE A 98 -7.25 3.45 0.75
C ILE A 98 -7.98 2.32 0.03
N TYR A 99 -8.20 2.39 -1.29
CA TYR A 99 -8.88 1.33 -2.04
C TYR A 99 -8.16 -0.02 -1.97
N THR A 100 -6.82 -0.05 -2.09
CA THR A 100 -6.05 -1.30 -1.97
C THR A 100 -6.17 -1.93 -0.59
N MET A 101 -6.14 -1.10 0.47
CA MET A 101 -6.38 -1.56 1.85
C MET A 101 -7.81 -2.03 2.05
N LEU A 102 -8.77 -1.34 1.45
CA LEU A 102 -10.18 -1.63 1.56
C LEU A 102 -10.55 -2.92 0.86
N LYS A 103 -10.07 -3.13 -0.38
CA LYS A 103 -10.26 -4.37 -1.14
C LYS A 103 -9.81 -5.58 -0.33
N PHE A 104 -8.66 -5.47 0.32
CA PHE A 104 -8.17 -6.53 1.20
C PHE A 104 -9.08 -6.77 2.40
N HIS A 105 -9.55 -5.71 3.05
CA HIS A 105 -10.49 -5.83 4.17
C HIS A 105 -11.83 -6.45 3.72
N ILE A 106 -12.27 -6.14 2.50
CA ILE A 106 -13.47 -6.69 1.86
C ILE A 106 -13.30 -8.17 1.55
N GLU A 107 -12.17 -8.60 0.98
CA GLU A 107 -11.85 -10.02 0.77
C GLU A 107 -11.79 -10.79 2.10
N SER A 108 -11.30 -10.13 3.17
CA SER A 108 -11.27 -10.73 4.51
C SER A 108 -12.63 -10.80 5.20
N LEU A 109 -13.59 -9.92 4.87
CA LEU A 109 -14.88 -9.79 5.59
C LEU A 109 -16.12 -10.17 4.77
N ARG A 110 -16.02 -10.34 3.44
CA ARG A 110 -17.14 -10.73 2.54
C ARG A 110 -18.39 -9.83 2.63
N LYS A 111 -18.25 -8.54 2.98
CA LYS A 111 -19.39 -7.62 3.22
C LYS A 111 -19.38 -6.38 2.28
N THR A 112 -20.44 -6.26 1.49
CA THR A 112 -20.73 -5.19 0.50
C THR A 112 -20.77 -3.76 1.06
N TRP A 113 -20.94 -3.61 2.38
CA TRP A 113 -21.13 -2.32 3.05
C TRP A 113 -19.97 -1.34 2.90
N VAL A 114 -18.77 -1.85 2.72
CA VAL A 114 -17.56 -1.04 2.66
C VAL A 114 -17.41 -0.33 1.30
N GLU A 115 -17.90 -0.95 0.22
CA GLU A 115 -17.95 -0.33 -1.11
C GLU A 115 -18.87 0.90 -1.13
N ILE A 116 -19.96 0.83 -0.34
CA ILE A 116 -20.90 1.93 -0.16
C ILE A 116 -20.24 3.08 0.63
N VAL A 117 -19.53 2.78 1.72
CA VAL A 117 -18.80 3.79 2.50
C VAL A 117 -17.76 4.53 1.65
N LEU A 118 -17.08 3.82 0.75
CA LEU A 118 -16.10 4.44 -0.14
C LEU A 118 -16.75 5.32 -1.22
N LYS A 119 -17.85 4.87 -1.84
CA LYS A 119 -18.68 5.73 -2.72
C LYS A 119 -19.18 6.97 -1.96
N PHE A 120 -19.55 6.81 -0.69
CA PHE A 120 -20.01 7.92 0.14
C PHE A 120 -18.90 8.91 0.47
N ALA A 121 -17.71 8.44 0.86
CA ALA A 121 -16.58 9.30 1.17
C ALA A 121 -16.07 10.06 -0.06
N ALA A 122 -16.01 9.38 -1.22
CA ALA A 122 -15.66 10.02 -2.49
C ALA A 122 -16.69 11.09 -2.89
N PHE A 123 -17.98 10.81 -2.69
CA PHE A 123 -19.04 11.80 -2.91
C PHE A 123 -18.92 12.99 -1.93
N ASN A 124 -18.63 12.73 -0.66
CA ASN A 124 -18.51 13.75 0.37
C ASN A 124 -17.31 14.68 0.13
N LEU A 125 -16.17 14.14 -0.30
CA LEU A 125 -14.98 14.93 -0.62
C LEU A 125 -15.11 15.76 -1.90
N PHE A 126 -15.90 15.28 -2.88
CA PHE A 126 -16.08 15.97 -4.16
C PHE A 126 -17.25 16.98 -4.13
N LEU A 127 -18.21 16.80 -3.23
CA LEU A 127 -19.36 17.72 -3.06
C LEU A 127 -19.04 18.91 -2.14
N TRP A 128 -17.87 18.96 -1.52
CA TRP A 128 -17.45 20.12 -0.73
C TRP A 128 -16.12 20.66 -1.26
N PRO A 129 -16.15 21.75 -2.07
CA PRO A 129 -14.94 22.44 -2.51
C PRO A 129 -14.16 23.08 -1.34
#